data_AF-A0A929ZML6-F1
#
_entry.id   AF-A0A929ZML6-F1
#
_cell.length_a   1.000
_cell.length_b   1.000
_cell.length_c   1.000
_cell.angle_alpha   90.00
_cell.angle_beta   90.00
_cell.angle_gamma   90.00
#
_symmetry.space_group_name_H-M   'P 1'
#
loop_
_entity.id
_entity.type
_entity.pdbx_description
1 polymer ?
#
loop_
_entity_poly.entity_id
_entity_poly.type
_entity_poly.pdbx_seq_one_letter_code
_entity_poly.pdbx_strand_id
1 'polypeptide(L)' 'MKKFEDFNLKDTTMAFIEKNHFKQPTPIQEQVIPSALRSKDVIGLSSTGSG' A
#
# COMPACT_ATOMS: atom_id res chain seq x y z
N MET A 1 -10.90 0.56 -8.21
CA MET A 1 -10.03 -0.17 -7.27
C MET A 1 -8.63 -0.09 -7.79
N LYS A 2 -7.68 0.37 -6.99
CA LYS A 2 -6.27 0.37 -7.38
C LYS A 2 -5.65 -0.98 -7.03
N LYS A 3 -4.67 -1.39 -7.79
CA LYS A 3 -3.84 -2.55 -7.48
C LYS A 3 -2.46 -2.11 -7.01
N PHE A 4 -1.70 -3.02 -6.41
CA PHE A 4 -0.34 -2.69 -5.94
C PHE A 4 0.59 -2.29 -7.09
N GLU A 5 0.37 -2.84 -8.28
CA GLU A 5 1.07 -2.53 -9.52
C GLU A 5 0.92 -1.06 -9.94
N ASP A 6 -0.15 -0.37 -9.51
CA ASP A 6 -0.40 1.03 -9.86
C ASP A 6 0.51 2.02 -9.10
N PHE A 7 1.22 1.57 -8.06
CA PHE A 7 2.03 2.44 -7.19
C PHE A 7 3.53 2.45 -7.54
N ASN A 8 3.96 1.75 -8.60
CA ASN A 8 5.35 1.70 -9.05
C ASN A 8 6.34 1.38 -7.91
N LEU A 9 6.00 0.37 -7.11
CA LEU A 9 6.82 -0.09 -5.99
C LEU A 9 8.05 -0.85 -6.50
N LYS A 10 9.10 -0.94 -5.67
CA LYS A 10 10.29 -1.73 -6.01
C LYS A 10 9.91 -3.20 -6.18
N ASP A 11 10.61 -3.91 -7.09
CA ASP A 11 10.39 -5.33 -7.38
C ASP A 11 10.46 -6.21 -6.12
N THR A 12 11.34 -5.88 -5.18
CA THR A 12 11.45 -6.61 -3.90
C THR A 12 10.19 -6.47 -3.04
N THR A 13 9.54 -5.30 -3.07
CA THR A 13 8.27 -5.06 -2.38
C THR A 13 7.13 -5.78 -3.09
N MET A 14 7.10 -5.74 -4.42
CA MET A 14 6.09 -6.46 -5.21
C MET A 14 6.17 -7.98 -5.00
N ALA A 15 7.38 -8.55 -5.02
CA ALA A 15 7.59 -9.97 -4.73
C ALA A 15 7.10 -10.36 -3.31
N PHE A 16 7.26 -9.48 -2.33
CA PHE A 16 6.73 -9.70 -0.98
C PHE A 16 5.19 -9.67 -0.96
N ILE A 17 4.59 -8.70 -1.64
CA ILE A 17 3.12 -8.57 -1.76
C ILE A 17 2.53 -9.85 -2.40
N GLU A 18 3.13 -10.33 -3.48
CA GLU A 18 2.71 -11.56 -4.16
C GLU A 18 2.88 -12.80 -3.28
N LYS A 19 4.02 -12.94 -2.61
CA LYS A 19 4.32 -14.05 -1.70
C LYS A 19 3.30 -14.17 -0.56
N ASN A 20 2.79 -13.04 -0.07
CA ASN A 20 1.78 -13.00 0.99
C ASN A 20 0.35 -13.03 0.44
N HIS A 21 0.18 -13.17 -0.88
CA HIS A 21 -1.12 -13.20 -1.54
C HIS A 21 -2.00 -11.96 -1.29
N PHE A 22 -1.36 -10.80 -1.11
CA PHE A 22 -2.08 -9.52 -0.99
C PHE A 22 -2.60 -9.10 -2.36
N LYS A 23 -3.90 -9.28 -2.58
CA LYS A 23 -4.54 -9.06 -3.89
C LYS A 23 -4.73 -7.58 -4.22
N GLN A 24 -5.06 -6.78 -3.21
CA GLN A 24 -5.36 -5.37 -3.38
C GLN A 24 -5.04 -4.61 -2.09
N PRO A 25 -4.60 -3.34 -2.20
CA PRO A 25 -4.42 -2.48 -1.05
C PRO A 25 -5.73 -2.26 -0.31
N THR A 26 -5.65 -2.08 1.00
CA THR A 26 -6.78 -1.66 1.82
C THR A 26 -7.08 -0.17 1.56
N PRO A 27 -8.28 0.33 1.88
CA PRO A 27 -8.63 1.73 1.60
C PRO A 27 -7.66 2.75 2.20
N ILE A 28 -7.08 2.46 3.38
CA ILE A 28 -6.08 3.33 4.00
C ILE A 28 -4.72 3.23 3.28
N GLN A 29 -4.32 2.04 2.84
CA GLN A 29 -3.09 1.84 2.06
C GLN A 29 -3.16 2.58 0.71
N GLU A 30 -4.29 2.49 0.00
CA GLU A 30 -4.51 3.21 -1.27
C GLU A 30 -4.31 4.74 -1.13
N GLN A 31 -4.72 5.29 0.02
CA GLN A 31 -4.62 6.72 0.32
C GLN A 31 -3.21 7.12 0.75
N VAL A 32 -2.52 6.27 1.52
CA VAL A 32 -1.25 6.60 2.16
C VAL A 32 -0.04 6.33 1.26
N ILE A 33 -0.04 5.23 0.49
CA ILE A 33 1.11 4.80 -0.33
C ILE A 33 1.65 5.94 -1.21
N PRO A 34 0.82 6.69 -1.98
CA PRO A 34 1.33 7.78 -2.82
C PRO A 34 2.05 8.89 -2.05
N SER A 35 1.58 9.21 -0.84
CA SER A 35 2.18 10.25 0.00
C SER A 35 3.48 9.78 0.63
N ALA A 36 3.53 8.53 1.09
CA ALA A 36 4.74 7.89 1.61
C ALA A 36 5.85 7.81 0.54
N LEU A 37 5.50 7.43 -0.71
CA LEU A 37 6.44 7.37 -1.83
C LEU A 37 7.01 8.75 -2.21
N ARG A 38 6.29 9.84 -1.91
CA ARG A 38 6.77 11.22 -2.10
C ARG A 38 7.53 11.76 -0.88
N SER A 39 7.87 10.90 0.08
CA SER A 39 8.58 11.28 1.32
C SER A 39 7.87 12.38 2.11
N LYS A 40 6.53 12.36 2.12
CA LYS A 40 5.73 13.27 2.94
C LYS A 40 5.37 12.63 4.28
N ASP A 41 5.26 13.47 5.31
CA ASP A 41 4.67 13.07 6.58
C ASP A 41 3.19 12.71 6.40
N VAL A 42 2.71 11.72 7.14
CA VAL A 42 1.33 11.21 7.05
C VAL A 42 0.76 10.98 8.45
N ILE A 43 -0.44 11.48 8.70
CA ILE A 43 -1.29 11.08 9.82
C ILE A 43 -2.45 10.28 9.23
N GLY A 44 -2.61 9.03 9.66
CA GLY A 44 -3.65 8.12 9.17
C GLY A 44 -4.61 7.70 10.30
N LEU A 45 -5.88 7.47 9.94
CA LEU A 45 -6.89 6.87 10.81
C LEU A 45 -7.50 5.65 10.11
N SER A 46 -7.46 4.50 10.77
CA SER A 46 -8.06 3.25 10.28
C SER A 46 -8.59 2.43 11.44
N SER A 47 -9.54 1.54 11.17
CA SER A 47 -10.01 0.56 12.15
C SER A 47 -8.92 -0.45 12.50
N THR A 48 -9.01 -1.03 13.70
CA THR A 48 -8.18 -2.18 14.09
C THR A 48 -8.47 -3.37 13.17
N GLY A 49 -7.44 -4.18 12.88
CA GLY A 49 -7.56 -5.34 12.00
C GLY A 49 -7.80 -5.02 10.51
N SER A 50 -7.53 -3.80 10.07
CA SER A 50 -7.69 -3.38 8.66
C SER A 50 -6.50 -3.77 7.76
N GLY A 51 -5.43 -4.30 8.34
CA GLY A 51 -4.21 -4.72 7.64
C GLY A 51 -4.23 -6.19 7.25
#